data_AF-A0A258N7R6-F1
#
_entry.id   AF-A0A258N7R6-F1
#
_cell.length_a   1.000
_cell.length_b   1.000
_cell.length_c   1.000
_cell.angle_alpha   90.00
_cell.angle_beta   90.00
_cell.angle_gamma   90.00
#
_symmetry.space_group_name_H-M   'P 1'
#
loop_
_entity.id
_entity.type
_entity.pdbx_description
1 polymer ?
#
loop_
_entity_poly.entity_id
_entity_poly.type
_entity_poly.pdbx_seq_one_letter_code
_entity_poly.pdbx_strand_id
1 'polypeptide(L)'
;NFTSQAFQVGANAGQTITIDKISSARTGTLGQEYKASVTAGALDGTTNVNLSAININGKAIGSATSVAADAKTMVNAINAAGIAGVRAEITGPTTVAAAAMTPAALTGTITINGVTTASITTTLDAATSRANVLKGINDISAATGVTATDDGTGIKLTAADGRPRLAWLQRVRQSRATR
;
A
#
# COMPACT_ATOMS: atom_id res chain seq x y z
N ASN A 1 4.03 -42.19 -9.27
CA ASN A 1 4.40 -41.11 -10.21
C ASN A 1 4.49 -41.78 -11.57
N PHE A 2 3.71 -41.35 -12.56
CA PHE A 2 3.70 -41.97 -13.90
C PHE A 2 4.63 -41.14 -14.79
N THR A 3 5.90 -41.48 -14.84
CA THR A 3 6.94 -40.75 -15.59
C THR A 3 7.76 -41.74 -16.40
N SER A 4 7.89 -41.50 -17.70
CA SER A 4 8.66 -42.33 -18.64
C SER A 4 8.19 -43.79 -18.69
N GLN A 5 6.87 -44.00 -18.73
CA GLN A 5 6.32 -45.35 -18.85
C GLN A 5 6.19 -45.74 -20.31
N ALA A 6 6.73 -46.90 -20.69
CA ALA A 6 6.57 -47.47 -22.02
C ALA A 6 5.69 -48.73 -21.95
N PHE A 7 4.74 -48.83 -22.88
CA PHE A 7 3.84 -49.96 -22.99
C PHE A 7 4.11 -50.67 -24.31
N GLN A 8 4.57 -51.92 -24.23
CA GLN A 8 4.78 -52.77 -25.40
C GLN A 8 3.42 -53.09 -26.04
N VAL A 9 3.25 -52.68 -27.29
CA VAL A 9 2.00 -52.86 -28.05
C VAL A 9 2.16 -53.73 -29.29
N GLY A 10 3.40 -54.03 -29.68
CA GLY A 10 3.70 -54.90 -30.82
C GLY A 10 4.30 -56.25 -30.42
N ALA A 11 4.48 -57.14 -31.39
CA ALA A 11 5.01 -58.49 -31.17
C ALA A 11 6.53 -58.51 -30.94
N ASN A 12 7.26 -57.50 -31.43
CA ASN A 12 8.71 -57.42 -31.34
C ASN A 12 9.16 -56.39 -30.30
N ALA A 13 10.27 -56.68 -29.59
CA ALA A 13 10.84 -55.78 -28.59
C ALA A 13 11.06 -54.36 -29.14
N GLY A 14 10.62 -53.35 -28.39
CA GLY A 14 10.78 -51.93 -28.75
C GLY A 14 9.60 -51.31 -29.50
N GLN A 15 8.59 -52.10 -29.86
CA GLN A 15 7.33 -51.57 -30.41
C GLN A 15 6.43 -51.08 -29.27
N THR A 16 6.75 -49.89 -28.73
CA THR A 16 6.11 -49.33 -27.53
C THR A 16 5.38 -48.02 -27.79
N ILE A 17 4.31 -47.78 -27.03
CA ILE A 17 3.74 -46.43 -26.81
C ILE A 17 4.33 -45.88 -25.51
N THR A 18 4.86 -44.67 -25.55
CA THR A 18 5.45 -44.02 -24.38
C THR A 18 4.52 -42.94 -23.83
N ILE A 19 4.38 -42.93 -22.50
CA ILE A 19 3.80 -41.82 -21.75
C ILE A 19 4.95 -41.13 -21.01
N ASP A 20 5.35 -39.97 -21.52
CA ASP A 20 6.48 -39.21 -20.98
C ASP A 20 6.25 -38.80 -19.52
N LYS A 21 5.05 -38.27 -19.21
CA LYS A 21 4.65 -37.92 -17.84
C LYS A 21 3.14 -37.73 -17.72
N ILE A 22 2.59 -38.23 -16.62
CA ILE A 22 1.28 -37.79 -16.10
C ILE A 22 1.57 -36.87 -14.92
N SER A 23 1.22 -35.58 -15.07
CA SER A 23 1.42 -34.60 -14.01
C SER A 23 0.59 -34.95 -12.76
N SER A 24 1.09 -34.58 -11.57
CA SER A 24 0.44 -34.93 -10.31
C SER A 24 -0.90 -34.18 -10.16
N ALA A 25 -1.98 -34.94 -9.93
CA ALA A 25 -3.33 -34.43 -9.68
C ALA A 25 -3.59 -34.03 -8.20
N ARG A 26 -2.57 -34.13 -7.33
CA ARG A 26 -2.72 -33.89 -5.89
C ARG A 26 -2.89 -32.40 -5.58
N THR A 27 -3.65 -32.09 -4.54
CA THR A 27 -3.93 -30.72 -4.08
C THR A 27 -2.68 -29.95 -3.64
N GLY A 28 -1.59 -30.64 -3.27
CA GLY A 28 -0.31 -29.99 -2.96
C GLY A 28 0.57 -29.68 -4.18
N THR A 29 0.16 -30.10 -5.37
CA THR A 29 0.87 -29.83 -6.64
C THR A 29 0.03 -29.06 -7.65
N LEU A 30 -1.31 -29.12 -7.53
CA LEU A 30 -2.26 -28.32 -8.29
C LEU A 30 -2.77 -27.16 -7.45
N GLY A 31 -2.87 -25.97 -8.05
CA GLY A 31 -3.39 -24.78 -7.37
C GLY A 31 -2.39 -24.11 -6.42
N GLN A 32 -1.09 -24.42 -6.54
CA GLN A 32 -0.05 -23.73 -5.79
C GLN A 32 0.06 -22.27 -6.24
N GLU A 33 -0.34 -21.33 -5.39
CA GLU A 33 -0.13 -19.90 -5.61
C GLU A 33 1.21 -19.48 -5.00
N TYR A 34 2.04 -18.77 -5.76
CA TYR A 34 3.23 -18.13 -5.22
C TYR A 34 2.84 -16.76 -4.65
N LYS A 35 2.82 -16.64 -3.31
CA LYS A 35 2.58 -15.37 -2.62
C LYS A 35 3.92 -14.80 -2.15
N ALA A 36 4.39 -13.76 -2.83
CA ALA A 36 5.47 -12.93 -2.30
C ALA A 36 4.86 -11.81 -1.45
N SER A 37 5.03 -11.86 -0.13
CA SER A 37 4.71 -10.75 0.76
C SER A 37 6.01 -10.03 1.13
N VAL A 38 6.19 -8.79 0.64
CA VAL A 38 7.27 -7.93 1.15
C VAL A 38 6.73 -7.20 2.38
N THR A 39 7.22 -7.58 3.56
CA THR A 39 7.05 -6.82 4.81
C THR A 39 8.28 -5.93 4.98
N ALA A 40 8.49 -4.94 4.12
CA ALA A 40 9.64 -4.04 4.27
C ALA A 40 9.37 -2.64 3.70
N GLY A 41 9.57 -1.64 4.57
CA GLY A 41 9.43 -0.21 4.29
C GLY A 41 7.97 0.23 4.20
N ALA A 42 7.51 1.08 5.12
CA ALA A 42 6.23 1.76 4.91
C ALA A 42 6.34 2.57 3.61
N LEU A 43 5.59 2.16 2.59
CA LEU A 43 5.33 2.97 1.39
C LEU A 43 4.43 4.12 1.84
N ASP A 44 5.05 5.10 2.50
CA ASP A 44 4.41 6.20 3.22
C ASP A 44 4.10 7.40 2.31
N GLY A 45 4.30 7.26 1.00
CA GLY A 45 4.06 8.30 0.00
C GLY A 45 4.98 9.52 0.11
N THR A 46 5.98 9.51 1.01
CA THR A 46 6.91 10.64 1.20
C THR A 46 8.08 10.63 0.23
N THR A 47 8.37 9.47 -0.35
CA THR A 47 9.39 9.29 -1.38
C THR A 47 8.76 9.04 -2.74
N ASN A 48 9.52 9.32 -3.79
CA ASN A 48 9.11 9.00 -5.14
C ASN A 48 9.85 7.76 -5.64
N VAL A 49 9.16 6.96 -6.46
CA VAL A 49 9.70 5.78 -7.13
C VAL A 49 9.64 5.94 -8.64
N ASN A 50 10.59 5.31 -9.32
CA ASN A 50 10.62 5.16 -10.77
C ASN A 50 10.00 3.80 -11.15
N LEU A 51 8.80 3.81 -11.71
CA LEU A 51 8.10 2.59 -12.14
C LEU A 51 8.76 1.90 -13.34
N SER A 52 9.47 2.64 -14.19
CA SER A 52 10.14 2.07 -15.36
C SER A 52 11.40 1.28 -15.01
N ALA A 53 11.93 1.48 -13.80
CA ALA A 53 13.05 0.73 -13.25
C ALA A 53 12.62 -0.52 -12.45
N ILE A 54 11.32 -0.72 -12.21
CA ILE A 54 10.80 -1.85 -11.45
C ILE A 54 10.24 -2.89 -12.43
N ASN A 55 10.95 -4.01 -12.58
CA ASN A 55 10.58 -5.08 -13.50
C ASN A 55 10.11 -6.32 -12.73
N ILE A 56 8.97 -6.86 -13.12
CA ILE A 56 8.48 -8.17 -12.67
C ILE A 56 8.40 -9.07 -13.91
N ASN A 57 9.02 -10.25 -13.84
CA ASN A 57 9.13 -11.17 -14.98
C ASN A 57 9.67 -10.51 -16.26
N GLY A 58 10.66 -9.61 -16.11
CA GLY A 58 11.27 -8.89 -17.23
C GLY A 58 10.46 -7.72 -17.79
N LYS A 59 9.22 -7.51 -17.33
CA LYS A 59 8.36 -6.39 -17.76
C LYS A 59 8.30 -5.30 -16.71
N ALA A 60 8.52 -4.04 -17.12
CA ALA A 60 8.36 -2.89 -16.24
C ALA A 60 6.91 -2.73 -15.78
N ILE A 61 6.70 -2.29 -14.54
CA ILE A 61 5.35 -2.10 -13.97
C ILE A 61 4.70 -0.77 -14.39
N GLY A 62 5.43 0.10 -15.09
CA GLY A 62 4.91 1.36 -15.63
C GLY A 62 5.99 2.18 -16.33
N SER A 63 5.61 3.33 -16.87
CA SER A 63 6.52 4.25 -17.57
C SER A 63 6.90 5.48 -16.75
N ALA A 64 6.18 5.77 -15.67
CA ALA A 64 6.40 6.96 -14.87
C ALA A 64 7.71 6.88 -14.07
N THR A 65 8.57 7.89 -14.18
CA THR A 65 9.90 7.90 -13.56
C THR A 65 9.95 8.53 -12.18
N SER A 66 8.84 9.15 -11.75
CA SER A 66 8.72 9.79 -10.45
C SER A 66 7.26 9.84 -10.04
N VAL A 67 6.84 8.89 -9.22
CA VAL A 67 5.49 8.83 -8.62
C VAL A 67 5.60 8.55 -7.14
N ALA A 68 4.61 8.96 -6.36
CA ALA A 68 4.61 8.68 -4.92
C ALA A 68 4.71 7.18 -4.65
N ALA A 69 5.59 6.82 -3.71
CA ALA A 69 5.78 5.47 -3.23
C ALA A 69 4.69 5.11 -2.22
N ASP A 70 3.44 4.94 -2.69
CA ASP A 70 2.33 4.46 -1.87
C ASP A 70 1.80 3.11 -2.37
N ALA A 71 1.18 2.34 -1.47
CA ALA A 71 0.72 0.98 -1.77
C ALA A 71 -0.32 0.98 -2.92
N LYS A 72 -1.17 2.01 -2.98
CA LYS A 72 -2.18 2.14 -4.04
C LYS A 72 -1.56 2.32 -5.41
N THR A 73 -0.55 3.16 -5.53
CA THR A 73 0.17 3.44 -6.77
C THR A 73 0.89 2.18 -7.23
N MET A 74 1.56 1.45 -6.32
CA MET A 74 2.25 0.21 -6.67
C MET A 74 1.28 -0.87 -7.13
N VAL A 75 0.19 -1.10 -6.39
CA VAL A 75 -0.82 -2.11 -6.73
C VAL A 75 -1.48 -1.79 -8.08
N ASN A 76 -1.84 -0.52 -8.30
CA ASN A 76 -2.41 -0.09 -9.57
C ASN A 76 -1.40 -0.27 -10.72
N ALA A 77 -0.12 0.07 -10.53
CA ALA A 77 0.91 -0.09 -11.54
C ALA A 77 1.14 -1.57 -11.91
N ILE A 78 1.30 -2.44 -10.91
CA ILE A 78 1.48 -3.89 -11.12
C ILE A 78 0.30 -4.49 -11.88
N ASN A 79 -0.93 -4.18 -11.45
CA ASN A 79 -2.13 -4.71 -12.09
C ASN A 79 -2.35 -4.14 -13.50
N ALA A 80 -2.03 -2.86 -13.73
CA ALA A 80 -2.13 -2.23 -15.05
C ALA A 80 -1.06 -2.73 -16.03
N ALA A 81 0.11 -3.14 -15.52
CA ALA A 81 1.18 -3.69 -16.35
C ALA A 81 0.80 -5.03 -17.00
N GLY A 82 -0.27 -5.70 -16.54
CA GLY A 82 -0.79 -6.90 -17.19
C GLY A 82 0.26 -8.03 -17.28
N ILE A 83 1.02 -8.24 -16.22
CA ILE A 83 2.08 -9.24 -16.15
C ILE A 83 1.42 -10.60 -15.90
N ALA A 84 1.67 -11.56 -16.79
CA ALA A 84 1.04 -12.87 -16.72
C ALA A 84 1.36 -13.58 -15.39
N GLY A 85 0.32 -14.08 -14.71
CA GLY A 85 0.45 -14.77 -13.43
C GLY A 85 0.71 -13.86 -12.22
N VAL A 86 0.67 -12.53 -12.39
CA VAL A 86 0.92 -11.56 -11.31
C VAL A 86 -0.34 -10.75 -11.02
N ARG A 87 -0.72 -10.68 -9.74
CA ARG A 87 -1.74 -9.78 -9.21
C ARG A 87 -1.22 -9.19 -7.91
N ALA A 88 -1.48 -7.90 -7.71
CA ALA A 88 -1.16 -7.20 -6.48
C ALA A 88 -2.45 -6.76 -5.78
N GLU A 89 -2.45 -6.85 -4.45
CA GLU A 89 -3.58 -6.47 -3.60
C GLU A 89 -3.06 -5.82 -2.32
N ILE A 90 -3.85 -4.89 -1.77
CA ILE A 90 -3.62 -4.29 -0.47
C ILE A 90 -4.38 -5.12 0.56
N THR A 91 -3.66 -5.88 1.38
CA THR A 91 -4.27 -6.81 2.35
C THR A 91 -4.61 -6.17 3.71
N GLY A 92 -4.28 -4.90 3.91
CA GLY A 92 -4.53 -4.21 5.17
C GLY A 92 -4.36 -2.69 5.08
N PRO A 93 -4.89 -1.94 6.06
CA PRO A 93 -4.80 -0.49 6.05
C PRO A 93 -3.37 -0.01 6.28
N THR A 94 -3.02 1.12 5.68
CA THR A 94 -1.79 1.84 6.04
C THR A 94 -2.07 2.72 7.24
N THR A 95 -1.26 2.57 8.29
CA THR A 95 -1.39 3.36 9.52
C THR A 95 -0.18 4.26 9.69
N VAL A 96 -0.42 5.53 9.99
CA VAL A 96 0.62 6.44 10.49
C VAL A 96 0.53 6.45 12.01
N ALA A 97 1.66 6.16 12.68
CA ALA A 97 1.74 6.18 14.13
C ALA A 97 1.39 7.57 14.66
N ALA A 98 0.72 7.60 15.81
CA ALA A 98 0.38 8.85 16.45
C ALA A 98 1.66 9.59 16.86
N ALA A 99 1.68 10.90 16.61
CA ALA A 99 2.67 11.79 17.17
C ALA A 99 2.08 12.50 18.39
N ALA A 100 2.87 12.62 19.46
CA ALA A 100 2.47 13.38 20.64
C ALA A 100 2.16 14.84 20.26
N MET A 101 1.02 15.35 20.71
CA MET A 101 0.65 16.76 20.51
C MET A 101 1.13 17.61 21.68
N THR A 102 1.96 18.61 21.40
CA THR A 102 2.25 19.68 22.35
C THR A 102 1.09 20.68 22.32
N PRO A 103 0.34 20.89 23.42
CA PRO A 103 -0.78 21.82 23.44
C PRO A 103 -0.29 23.26 23.21
N ALA A 104 -0.93 23.93 22.27
CA ALA A 104 -0.71 25.33 21.96
C ALA A 104 -2.02 25.91 21.42
N ALA A 105 -2.31 27.16 21.75
CA ALA A 105 -3.45 27.86 21.18
C ALA A 105 -3.09 28.34 19.76
N LEU A 106 -3.47 27.56 18.75
CA LEU A 106 -3.18 27.86 17.33
C LEU A 106 -4.42 27.63 16.47
N THR A 107 -4.48 28.34 15.35
CA THR A 107 -5.48 28.12 14.30
C THR A 107 -4.76 27.82 12.99
N GLY A 108 -5.22 26.80 12.26
CA GLY A 108 -4.61 26.39 10.99
C GLY A 108 -5.41 25.32 10.27
N THR A 109 -4.88 24.81 9.17
CA THR A 109 -5.50 23.75 8.37
C THR A 109 -4.54 22.57 8.21
N ILE A 110 -5.10 21.40 7.90
CA ILE A 110 -4.34 20.18 7.63
C ILE A 110 -4.68 19.72 6.20
N THR A 111 -3.69 19.33 5.41
CA THR A 111 -3.91 18.77 4.07
C THR A 111 -3.58 17.28 4.06
N ILE A 112 -4.56 16.46 3.71
CA ILE A 112 -4.44 14.99 3.62
C ILE A 112 -4.83 14.57 2.21
N ASN A 113 -3.99 13.79 1.54
CA ASN A 113 -4.23 13.31 0.17
C ASN A 113 -4.63 14.45 -0.82
N GLY A 114 -4.12 15.67 -0.61
CA GLY A 114 -4.41 16.85 -1.44
C GLY A 114 -5.71 17.60 -1.08
N VAL A 115 -6.46 17.13 -0.07
CA VAL A 115 -7.67 17.78 0.44
C VAL A 115 -7.35 18.51 1.74
N THR A 116 -7.69 19.79 1.81
CA THR A 116 -7.44 20.63 2.99
C THR A 116 -8.68 20.65 3.89
N THR A 117 -8.48 20.49 5.19
CA THR A 117 -9.54 20.61 6.20
C THR A 117 -10.07 22.05 6.27
N ALA A 118 -11.23 22.22 6.88
CA ALA A 118 -11.61 23.52 7.43
C ALA A 118 -10.58 24.00 8.48
N SER A 119 -10.67 25.28 8.86
CA SER A 119 -9.82 25.84 9.91
C SER A 119 -10.05 25.12 11.24
N ILE A 120 -8.99 24.56 11.80
CA ILE A 120 -8.95 23.86 13.08
C ILE A 120 -8.34 24.80 14.11
N THR A 121 -9.01 24.94 15.25
CA THR A 121 -8.47 25.68 16.40
C THR A 121 -8.09 24.70 17.50
N THR A 122 -6.86 24.86 17.98
CA THR A 122 -6.27 24.15 19.12
C THR A 122 -6.20 25.08 20.31
N THR A 123 -6.11 24.50 21.51
CA THR A 123 -6.09 25.22 22.79
C THR A 123 -4.95 24.71 23.66
N LEU A 124 -4.81 25.26 24.88
CA LEU A 124 -3.87 24.73 25.86
C LEU A 124 -4.32 23.38 26.47
N ASP A 125 -5.57 22.99 26.24
CA ASP A 125 -6.05 21.64 26.56
C ASP A 125 -5.75 20.70 25.38
N ALA A 126 -4.87 19.73 25.63
CA ALA A 126 -4.47 18.73 24.65
C ALA A 126 -5.64 17.82 24.24
N ALA A 127 -6.56 17.47 25.15
CA ALA A 127 -7.69 16.61 24.82
C ALA A 127 -8.69 17.33 23.91
N THR A 128 -9.01 18.59 24.22
CA THR A 128 -9.87 19.42 23.38
C THR A 128 -9.23 19.66 22.01
N SER A 129 -7.92 19.91 21.96
CA SER A 129 -7.18 20.07 20.70
C SER A 129 -7.21 18.81 19.85
N ARG A 130 -7.01 17.63 20.45
CA ARG A 130 -7.11 16.34 19.75
C ARG A 130 -8.51 16.11 19.21
N ALA A 131 -9.57 16.38 19.98
CA ALA A 131 -10.95 16.24 19.53
C ALA A 131 -11.26 17.13 18.32
N ASN A 132 -10.78 18.38 18.31
CA ASN A 132 -10.97 19.30 17.19
C ASN A 132 -10.24 18.85 15.92
N VAL A 133 -8.99 18.38 16.06
CA VAL A 133 -8.21 17.84 14.94
C VAL A 133 -8.84 16.55 14.41
N LEU A 134 -9.24 15.66 15.31
CA LEU A 134 -9.92 14.40 15.00
C LEU A 134 -11.17 14.66 14.16
N LYS A 135 -12.00 15.63 14.59
CA LYS A 135 -13.19 16.04 13.84
C LYS A 135 -12.82 16.60 12.47
N GLY A 136 -11.88 17.53 12.39
CA GLY A 136 -11.48 18.15 11.12
C GLY A 136 -10.98 17.15 10.08
N ILE A 137 -10.23 16.13 10.51
CA ILE A 137 -9.74 15.06 9.63
C ILE A 137 -10.90 14.13 9.22
N ASN A 138 -11.73 13.71 10.18
CA ASN A 138 -12.84 12.81 9.90
C ASN A 138 -13.93 13.46 9.02
N ASP A 139 -14.09 14.78 9.08
CA ASP A 139 -14.98 15.54 8.17
C ASP A 139 -14.55 15.42 6.69
N ILE A 140 -13.26 15.24 6.40
CA ILE A 140 -12.73 15.05 5.03
C ILE A 140 -12.43 13.58 4.70
N SER A 141 -12.80 12.64 5.57
CA SER A 141 -12.48 11.20 5.42
C SER A 141 -13.09 10.59 4.15
N ALA A 142 -14.30 11.00 3.75
CA ALA A 142 -14.96 10.51 2.55
C ALA A 142 -14.22 10.87 1.26
N ALA A 143 -13.56 12.05 1.23
CA ALA A 143 -12.80 12.50 0.07
C ALA A 143 -11.36 11.97 0.07
N THR A 144 -10.81 11.68 1.25
CA THR A 144 -9.39 11.30 1.41
C THR A 144 -9.16 9.82 1.61
N GLY A 145 -10.13 9.05 2.09
CA GLY A 145 -9.97 7.65 2.49
C GLY A 145 -9.24 7.47 3.83
N VAL A 146 -8.96 8.56 4.56
CA VAL A 146 -8.20 8.56 5.82
C VAL A 146 -9.13 8.82 7.00
N THR A 147 -9.02 7.99 8.03
CA THR A 147 -9.73 8.14 9.31
C THR A 147 -8.73 8.42 10.42
N ALA A 148 -9.11 9.27 11.35
CA ALA A 148 -8.33 9.61 12.52
C ALA A 148 -8.95 8.99 13.78
N THR A 149 -8.10 8.54 14.69
CA THR A 149 -8.45 7.98 16.01
C THR A 149 -7.50 8.52 17.08
N ASP A 150 -8.02 8.96 18.23
CA ASP A 150 -7.22 9.36 19.40
C ASP A 150 -6.70 8.09 20.11
N ASP A 151 -5.40 8.03 20.40
CA ASP A 151 -4.78 6.93 21.15
C ASP A 151 -4.51 7.28 22.63
N GLY A 152 -4.99 8.44 23.08
CA GLY A 152 -4.78 9.00 24.41
C GLY A 152 -3.56 9.91 24.52
N THR A 153 -2.57 9.75 23.63
CA THR A 153 -1.33 10.53 23.60
C THR A 153 -1.18 11.39 22.35
N GLY A 154 -1.84 11.00 21.26
CA GLY A 154 -1.79 11.63 19.95
C GLY A 154 -2.90 11.12 19.03
N ILE A 155 -2.76 11.42 17.75
CA ILE A 155 -3.76 11.08 16.73
C ILE A 155 -3.16 10.06 15.77
N LYS A 156 -3.71 8.85 15.78
CA LYS A 156 -3.40 7.80 14.80
C LYS A 156 -4.25 7.99 13.55
N LEU A 157 -3.65 7.84 12.38
CA LEU A 157 -4.33 7.93 11.09
C LEU A 157 -4.30 6.59 10.38
N THR A 158 -5.43 6.20 9.80
CA THR A 158 -5.62 4.91 9.12
C THR A 158 -6.23 5.15 7.75
N ALA A 159 -5.57 4.68 6.70
CA ALA A 159 -6.06 4.73 5.32
C ALA A 159 -6.38 3.31 4.83
N ALA A 160 -7.65 3.05 4.50
CA ALA A 160 -8.08 1.74 4.02
C ALA A 160 -7.66 1.46 2.57
N ASP A 161 -7.42 2.51 1.79
CA ASP A 161 -7.08 2.45 0.37
C ASP A 161 -5.56 2.33 0.09
N GLY A 162 -4.74 2.30 1.15
CA GLY A 162 -3.28 2.20 1.08
C GLY A 162 -2.57 3.48 0.65
N ARG A 163 -3.22 4.65 0.74
CA ARG A 163 -2.61 5.97 0.54
C ARG A 163 -2.26 6.65 1.87
N PRO A 164 -1.06 6.46 2.40
CA PRO A 164 -0.52 7.40 3.39
C PRO A 164 0.01 8.62 2.62
N ARG A 165 -0.73 9.73 2.58
CA ARG A 165 -0.14 11.03 2.21
C ARG A 165 -0.45 12.05 3.28
N LEU A 166 0.47 12.17 4.23
CA LEU A 166 0.55 13.31 5.13
C LEU A 166 1.59 14.28 4.58
N ALA A 167 1.13 15.26 3.80
CA ALA A 167 1.89 16.48 3.67
C ALA A 167 1.66 17.28 4.95
N TRP A 168 2.46 17.05 5.99
CA TRP A 168 2.58 18.05 7.05
C TRP A 168 2.95 19.36 6.37
N LEU A 169 2.08 20.36 6.45
CA LEU A 169 2.42 21.71 6.05
C LEU A 169 3.70 22.09 6.82
N GLN A 170 4.83 22.16 6.10
CA GLN A 170 6.07 22.67 6.65
C GLN A 170 5.80 24.10 7.15
N ARG A 171 5.88 24.26 8.47
CA ARG A 171 6.02 25.53 9.20
C ARG A 171 4.73 26.33 9.30
N VAL A 172 4.11 26.28 10.49
CA VAL A 172 3.55 27.50 11.09
C VAL A 172 4.73 28.49 11.15
N ARG A 173 4.91 29.30 10.10
CA ARG A 173 5.76 30.48 10.20
C ARG A 173 5.09 31.32 11.27
N GLN A 174 5.63 31.29 12.49
CA GLN A 174 5.44 32.36 13.44
C GLN A 174 5.73 33.64 12.66
N SER A 175 4.69 34.43 12.41
CA SER A 175 4.87 35.82 12.03
C SER A 175 5.60 36.44 13.21
N ARG A 176 6.93 36.50 13.12
CA ARG A 176 7.71 37.42 13.96
C ARG A 176 7.30 38.81 13.48
N ALA A 177 6.31 39.38 14.16
CA ALA A 177 6.23 40.82 14.29
C ALA A 177 7.50 41.27 15.03
N THR A 178 8.58 41.49 14.28
CA THR A 178 9.62 42.40 14.71
C THR A 178 9.10 43.81 14.46
N ARG A 179 9.11 44.58 15.55
CA ARG A 179 8.79 45.99 15.69
C ARG A 179 9.31 46.87 14.56
#